data_AF-X0GVU6-F1
#
_entry.id   AF-X0GVU6-F1
#
_cell.length_a   1.000
_cell.length_b   1.000
_cell.length_c   1.000
_cell.angle_alpha   90.00
_cell.angle_beta   90.00
_cell.angle_gamma   90.00
#
_symmetry.space_group_name_H-M   'P 1'
#
loop_
_entity.id
_entity.type
_entity.pdbx_description
1 polymer ?
#
loop_
_entity_poly.entity_id
_entity_poly.type
_entity_poly.pdbx_seq_one_letter_code
_entity_poly.pdbx_strand_id
1 'polypeptide(L)' 'MSSAEHATSSNSSAVSALGLRDDTWITMGGKDLLWLPAEYRDGKTAISGKTVVIGCRSGKLALFGFSATEIGKL' A
#
# COMPACT_ATOMS: atom_id res chain seq x y z
N MET A 1 20.14 -37.37 -18.68
CA MET A 1 20.29 -35.97 -19.12
C MET A 1 19.62 -35.10 -18.08
N SER A 2 20.43 -34.39 -17.30
CA SER A 2 20.01 -33.47 -16.24
C SER A 2 19.72 -32.11 -16.86
N SER A 3 18.65 -31.44 -16.44
CA SER A 3 18.55 -29.98 -16.54
C SER A 3 17.75 -29.47 -15.36
N ALA A 4 18.48 -28.85 -14.44
CA ALA A 4 17.96 -28.11 -13.32
C ALA A 4 17.37 -26.78 -13.83
N GLU A 5 16.12 -26.49 -13.47
CA GLU A 5 15.51 -25.20 -13.73
C GLU A 5 16.01 -24.20 -12.68
N HIS A 6 16.80 -23.23 -13.16
CA HIS A 6 17.38 -22.18 -12.36
C HIS A 6 16.31 -21.19 -11.89
N ALA A 7 16.14 -21.09 -10.57
CA ALA A 7 15.40 -20.02 -9.92
C ALA A 7 16.07 -18.67 -10.23
N THR A 8 15.37 -17.83 -10.99
CA THR A 8 15.76 -16.42 -11.16
C THR A 8 15.30 -15.66 -9.91
N SER A 9 16.12 -15.67 -8.86
CA SER A 9 15.97 -14.72 -7.75
C SER A 9 16.22 -13.31 -8.27
N SER A 10 15.14 -12.63 -8.64
CA SER A 10 15.19 -11.19 -8.87
C SER A 10 15.41 -10.52 -7.51
N ASN A 11 16.64 -10.08 -7.27
CA ASN A 11 16.96 -9.13 -6.20
C ASN A 11 16.30 -7.78 -6.53
N SER A 12 14.99 -7.69 -6.32
CA SER A 12 14.27 -6.44 -6.28
C SER A 12 14.60 -5.80 -4.94
N SER A 13 15.32 -4.67 -4.95
CA SER A 13 15.30 -3.77 -3.80
C SER A 13 13.83 -3.49 -3.52
N ALA A 14 13.26 -4.11 -2.49
CA ALA A 14 11.82 -4.19 -2.30
C ALA A 14 11.28 -2.77 -2.08
N VAL A 15 10.84 -2.12 -3.15
CA VAL A 15 10.06 -0.91 -3.05
C VAL A 15 8.80 -1.34 -2.31
N SER A 16 8.68 -0.92 -1.05
CA SER A 16 7.54 -1.25 -0.23
C SER A 16 6.30 -0.66 -0.90
N ALA A 17 5.50 -1.52 -1.54
CA ALA A 17 4.32 -1.11 -2.27
C ALA A 17 3.19 -0.74 -1.30
N LEU A 18 2.41 0.28 -1.66
CA LEU A 18 1.19 0.62 -0.92
C LEU A 18 0.07 -0.38 -1.24
N GLY A 19 -0.76 -0.65 -0.25
CA GLY A 19 -1.92 -1.53 -0.37
C GLY A 19 -3.05 -1.13 0.56
N LEU A 20 -4.14 -1.89 0.50
CA LEU A 20 -5.30 -1.75 1.36
C LEU A 20 -5.60 -3.10 2.02
N ARG A 21 -5.89 -3.11 3.31
CA ARG A 21 -6.33 -4.32 4.04
C ARG A 21 -7.68 -4.09 4.67
N ASP A 22 -8.64 -4.96 4.32
CA ASP A 22 -10.01 -4.97 4.83
C ASP A 22 -10.72 -3.61 4.80
N ASP A 23 -10.41 -2.78 3.78
CA ASP A 23 -10.88 -1.38 3.65
C ASP A 23 -10.67 -0.48 4.88
N THR A 24 -9.82 -0.91 5.83
CA THR A 24 -9.63 -0.26 7.14
C THR A 24 -8.20 0.17 7.37
N TRP A 25 -7.23 -0.41 6.67
CA TRP A 25 -5.82 -0.05 6.76
C TRP A 25 -5.25 0.28 5.39
N ILE A 26 -4.55 1.41 5.29
CA ILE A 26 -3.51 1.60 4.27
C ILE A 26 -2.26 0.89 4.76
N THR A 27 -1.69 0.05 3.92
CA THR A 27 -0.49 -0.74 4.22
C THR A 27 0.68 -0.34 3.34
N MET A 28 1.91 -0.57 3.81
CA MET A 28 3.14 -0.42 3.02
C MET A 28 4.02 -1.64 3.22
N GLY A 29 4.32 -2.36 2.13
CA GLY A 29 5.07 -3.62 2.21
C GLY A 29 4.37 -4.68 3.08
N GLY A 30 3.03 -4.70 3.09
CA GLY A 30 2.23 -5.63 3.89
C GLY A 30 2.09 -5.27 5.38
N LYS A 31 2.71 -4.17 5.85
CA LYS A 31 2.57 -3.68 7.22
C LYS A 31 1.55 -2.56 7.30
N ASP A 32 0.82 -2.51 8.41
CA ASP A 32 -0.16 -1.46 8.69
C ASP A 32 0.51 -0.10 8.87
N LEU A 33 0.08 0.89 8.10
CA LEU A 33 0.65 2.23 8.10
C LEU A 33 -0.33 3.28 8.62
N LEU A 34 -1.57 3.26 8.12
CA LEU A 34 -2.61 4.22 8.52
C LEU A 34 -3.95 3.52 8.67
N TRP A 35 -4.54 3.63 9.86
CA TRP A 35 -5.91 3.22 10.11
C TRP A 35 -6.87 4.26 9.52
N LEU A 36 -7.84 3.81 8.75
CA LEU A 36 -8.84 4.66 8.12
C LEU A 36 -10.02 4.85 9.08
N PRO A 37 -10.39 6.10 9.39
CA PRO A 37 -11.68 6.42 10.00
C PRO A 37 -12.87 5.89 9.17
N ALA A 38 -14.02 5.72 9.82
CA ALA A 38 -15.19 5.06 9.23
C ALA A 38 -15.72 5.74 7.97
N GLU A 39 -15.57 7.06 7.85
CA GLU A 39 -16.00 7.84 6.69
C GLU A 39 -15.24 7.54 5.40
N TYR A 40 -14.04 6.94 5.50
CA TYR A 40 -13.21 6.53 4.37
C TYR A 40 -13.35 5.03 4.06
N ARG A 41 -14.06 4.27 4.90
CA ARG A 41 -14.31 2.84 4.70
C ARG A 41 -15.43 2.65 3.67
N ASP A 42 -15.38 1.54 2.95
CA ASP A 42 -16.29 1.19 1.84
C ASP A 42 -16.27 2.18 0.65
N GLY A 43 -15.24 3.03 0.58
CA GLY A 43 -15.02 3.96 -0.52
C GLY A 43 -14.42 3.27 -1.75
N LYS A 44 -14.43 3.96 -2.90
CA LYS A 44 -13.64 3.53 -4.06
C LYS A 44 -12.21 4.02 -3.89
N THR A 45 -11.26 3.08 -3.90
CA THR A 45 -9.83 3.39 -3.68
C THR A 45 -9.03 3.24 -4.96
N ALA A 46 -8.12 4.18 -5.20
CA ALA A 46 -7.11 4.11 -6.26
C ALA A 46 -5.72 4.36 -5.67
N ILE A 47 -4.72 3.59 -6.11
CA ILE A 47 -3.34 3.69 -5.66
C ILE A 47 -2.45 3.94 -6.87
N SER A 48 -1.59 4.96 -6.77
CA SER A 48 -0.57 5.27 -7.79
C SER A 48 0.73 5.69 -7.12
N GLY A 49 1.78 4.88 -7.32
CA GLY A 49 3.08 5.11 -6.68
C GLY A 49 2.96 5.14 -5.16
N LYS A 50 3.21 6.32 -4.56
CA LYS A 50 3.11 6.57 -3.12
C LYS A 50 1.85 7.35 -2.71
N THR A 51 0.84 7.37 -3.57
CA THR A 51 -0.41 8.11 -3.35
C THR A 51 -1.58 7.16 -3.27
N VAL A 52 -2.45 7.36 -2.28
CA VAL A 52 -3.76 6.69 -2.16
C VAL A 52 -4.86 7.73 -2.26
N VAL A 53 -5.87 7.45 -3.08
CA VAL A 53 -7.07 8.27 -3.22
C VAL A 53 -8.28 7.44 -2.81
N ILE A 54 -9.14 7.99 -1.96
CA ILE A 54 -10.38 7.35 -1.50
C ILE A 54 -11.56 8.24 -1.84
N GLY A 55 -12.46 7.72 -2.66
CA GLY A 55 -13.78 8.30 -2.91
C GLY A 55 -14.77 7.88 -1.83
N CYS A 56 -15.24 8.85 -1.05
CA CYS A 56 -16.16 8.62 0.06
C CYS A 56 -17.61 8.64 -0.43
N ARG A 57 -18.51 7.93 0.25
CA ARG A 57 -19.96 7.95 -0.04
C ARG A 57 -20.59 9.34 0.06
N SER A 58 -19.95 10.26 0.79
CA SER A 58 -20.36 11.66 0.90
C SER A 58 -20.11 12.50 -0.37
N GLY A 59 -19.48 11.94 -1.41
CA GLY A 59 -19.05 12.66 -2.60
C GLY A 59 -17.71 13.39 -2.43
N LYS A 60 -17.08 13.30 -1.25
CA LYS A 60 -15.74 13.84 -0.99
C LYS A 60 -14.65 12.88 -1.45
N LEU A 61 -13.48 13.44 -1.76
CA LEU A 61 -12.26 12.70 -2.05
C LEU A 61 -11.24 12.95 -0.94
N ALA A 62 -10.58 11.90 -0.46
CA ALA A 62 -9.41 11.98 0.40
C ALA A 62 -8.17 11.54 -0.37
N LEU A 63 -7.08 12.30 -0.24
CA LEU A 63 -5.80 12.02 -0.90
C LEU A 63 -4.70 11.94 0.15
N PHE A 64 -3.97 10.84 0.14
CA PHE A 64 -2.88 10.54 1.08
C PHE A 64 -1.58 10.36 0.29
N GLY A 65 -0.59 11.20 0.55
CA GLY A 65 0.75 11.07 0.00
C GLY A 65 1.72 10.54 1.05
N PHE A 66 2.49 9.51 0.72
CA PHE A 66 3.45 8.88 1.62
C PHE A 66 4.90 9.12 1.18
N SER A 67 5.77 9.50 2.11
CA SER A 67 7.21 9.50 1.91
C SER A 67 7.82 8.19 2.42
N ALA A 68 8.85 7.70 1.74
CA ALA A 68 9.60 6.51 2.18
C ALA A 68 10.77 6.90 3.10
N THR A 69 10.56 7.87 3.97
CA THR A 69 11.50 8.19 5.03
C THR A 69 11.24 7.20 6.16
N GLU A 70 12.22 6.37 6.49
CA GLU A 70 12.13 5.46 7.65
C GLU A 70 11.59 6.25 8.84
N ILE A 71 10.47 5.79 9.41
CA ILE A 71 10.07 6.23 10.75
C ILE A 71 11.09 5.56 11.67
N GLY A 72 12.23 6.24 11.86
CA GLY A 72 13.28 5.80 12.76
C GLY A 72 12.65 5.47 14.11
N LYS A 73 13.00 4.29 14.64
CA LYS A 73 12.56 3.76 15.94
C LYS A 73 12.33 4.89 16.95
N LEU A 74 11.08 5.09 17.36
CA LEU A 74 10.76 5.72 18.63
C LEU A 74 11.03 4.73 19.77
#